data_AF-A0AAV7FRM6-F1
#
_entry.id   AF-A0AAV7FRM6-F1
#
_cell.length_a   1.000
_cell.length_b   1.000
_cell.length_c   1.000
_cell.angle_alpha   90.00
_cell.angle_beta   90.00
_cell.angle_gamma   90.00
#
_symmetry.space_group_name_H-M   'P 1'
#
loop_
_entity.id
_entity.type
_entity.pdbx_description
1 polymer ?
#
loop_
_entity_poly.entity_id
_entity_poly.type
_entity_poly.pdbx_seq_one_letter_code
_entity_poly.pdbx_strand_id
1 'polypeptide(L)'
;MEAFLWKGRLRIIEKGDKCQIRMEDKDSGELFALCPYDVAGQSVESVLDSSRYFVLRVESDDPSSASSAKKRAFIGMGFQDRSESFDFNVALQDWTKRAKAAKVPKDAAGNDAELIPGEQAPSPHIPAGPKQDYSLKDGQTFSIKIPGGGASGARKIRDQGGISGFGSGGGLLPPPPSKRG
;
A
#
# COMPACT_ATOMS: atom_id res chain seq x y z
N MET A 1 -11.44 19.05 29.64
CA MET A 1 -12.55 18.71 28.71
C MET A 1 -12.01 18.98 27.32
N GLU A 2 -11.70 17.95 26.56
CA GLU A 2 -11.29 18.13 25.16
C GLU A 2 -12.50 18.66 24.39
N ALA A 3 -12.44 19.94 24.02
CA ALA A 3 -13.50 20.59 23.23
C ALA A 3 -13.09 20.55 21.76
N PHE A 4 -13.80 19.76 20.96
CA PHE A 4 -13.67 19.82 19.51
C PHE A 4 -14.53 20.98 18.97
N LEU A 5 -13.98 21.73 18.01
CA LEU A 5 -14.71 22.83 17.36
C LEU A 5 -15.93 22.32 16.59
N TRP A 6 -15.82 21.13 16.00
CA TRP A 6 -16.83 20.56 15.13
C TRP A 6 -16.73 19.02 15.10
N LYS A 7 -17.86 18.36 14.89
CA LYS A 7 -17.97 16.91 14.67
C LYS A 7 -18.98 16.66 13.56
N GLY A 8 -18.68 15.71 12.67
CA GLY A 8 -19.61 15.31 11.62
C GLY A 8 -19.12 14.10 10.85
N ARG A 9 -19.52 14.00 9.60
CA ARG A 9 -19.20 12.93 8.67
C ARG A 9 -18.01 13.34 7.79
N LEU A 10 -17.06 12.44 7.61
CA LEU A 10 -15.99 12.60 6.64
C LEU A 10 -16.24 11.74 5.40
N ARG A 11 -16.01 12.29 4.22
CA ARG A 11 -16.13 11.59 2.93
C ARG A 11 -14.94 11.88 2.05
N ILE A 12 -14.36 10.83 1.47
CA ILE A 12 -13.36 10.94 0.42
C ILE A 12 -14.07 10.73 -0.90
N ILE A 13 -14.01 11.72 -1.79
CA ILE A 13 -14.71 11.70 -3.08
C ILE A 13 -13.68 11.85 -4.20
N GLU A 14 -13.69 10.91 -5.13
CA GLU A 14 -12.93 10.94 -6.37
C GLU A 14 -13.84 11.40 -7.52
N LYS A 15 -13.40 12.40 -8.30
CA LYS A 15 -14.09 12.89 -9.50
C LYS A 15 -13.08 13.03 -10.63
N GLY A 16 -13.02 12.01 -11.50
CA GLY A 16 -11.95 11.89 -12.49
C GLY A 16 -10.60 11.83 -11.80
N ASP A 17 -9.63 12.64 -12.24
CA ASP A 17 -8.28 12.67 -11.67
C ASP A 17 -8.15 13.49 -10.37
N LYS A 18 -9.27 14.03 -9.84
CA LYS A 18 -9.27 14.87 -8.64
C LYS A 18 -9.85 14.11 -7.46
N CYS A 19 -9.17 14.17 -6.32
CA CYS A 19 -9.67 13.68 -5.04
C CYS A 19 -9.93 14.87 -4.10
N GLN A 20 -11.01 14.77 -3.33
CA GLN A 20 -11.37 15.77 -2.32
C GLN A 20 -11.86 15.07 -1.06
N ILE A 21 -11.40 15.56 0.08
CA ILE A 21 -11.87 15.13 1.40
C ILE A 21 -12.89 16.18 1.85
N ARG A 22 -14.11 15.74 2.16
CA ARG A 22 -15.22 16.59 2.59
C ARG A 22 -15.57 16.28 4.03
N MET A 23 -15.69 17.33 4.81
CA MET A 23 -16.25 17.30 6.15
C MET A 23 -17.66 17.86 6.05
N GLU A 24 -18.65 17.00 6.23
CA GLU A 24 -20.08 17.30 6.07
C GLU A 24 -20.79 17.12 7.42
N ASP A 25 -21.80 17.94 7.69
CA ASP A 25 -22.68 17.70 8.83
C ASP A 25 -23.34 16.31 8.71
N LYS A 26 -23.49 15.61 9.84
CA LYS A 26 -23.96 14.22 9.84
C LYS A 26 -25.41 14.11 9.37
N ASP A 27 -26.23 15.09 9.71
CA ASP A 27 -27.68 15.06 9.55
C ASP A 27 -28.12 15.85 8.32
N SER A 28 -27.61 17.08 8.13
CA SER A 28 -27.97 17.93 6.99
C SER A 28 -27.16 17.64 5.72
N GLY A 29 -25.95 17.09 5.87
CA GLY A 29 -25.00 16.93 4.76
C GLY A 29 -24.38 18.26 4.30
N GLU A 30 -24.54 19.35 5.06
CA GLU A 30 -23.94 20.64 4.76
C GLU A 30 -22.41 20.57 4.83
N LEU A 31 -21.73 21.14 3.83
CA LEU A 31 -20.29 21.13 3.74
C LEU A 31 -19.69 22.11 4.77
N PHE A 32 -18.98 21.56 5.75
CA PHE A 32 -18.23 22.35 6.72
C PHE A 32 -16.87 22.76 6.17
N ALA A 33 -16.12 21.81 5.60
CA ALA A 33 -14.79 22.08 5.06
C ALA A 33 -14.45 21.14 3.89
N LEU A 34 -13.67 21.69 2.95
CA LEU A 34 -13.18 20.98 1.76
C LEU A 34 -11.65 20.95 1.77
N CYS A 35 -11.06 19.76 1.73
CA CYS A 35 -9.62 19.57 1.56
C CYS A 35 -9.34 18.91 0.21
N PRO A 36 -8.88 19.67 -0.81
CA PRO A 36 -8.44 19.09 -2.07
C PRO A 36 -7.21 18.20 -1.86
N TYR A 37 -7.26 16.95 -2.32
CA TYR A 37 -6.18 16.00 -2.20
C TYR A 37 -5.53 15.78 -3.57
N ASP A 38 -4.21 15.93 -3.62
CA ASP A 38 -3.41 15.75 -4.83
C ASP A 38 -2.39 14.63 -4.61
N VAL A 39 -1.86 14.09 -5.70
CA VAL A 39 -0.89 12.98 -5.73
C VAL A 39 0.40 13.31 -4.98
N ALA A 40 0.70 14.60 -4.81
CA ALA A 40 1.82 15.07 -3.99
C ALA A 40 1.63 14.79 -2.48
N GLY A 41 0.40 14.50 -2.01
CA GLY A 41 0.11 14.14 -0.62
C GLY A 41 0.23 15.29 0.39
N GLN A 42 0.64 16.49 -0.02
CA GLN A 42 0.92 17.61 0.90
C GLN A 42 -0.31 18.26 1.54
N SER A 43 -1.52 17.84 1.17
CA SER A 43 -2.75 18.40 1.75
C SER A 43 -3.12 17.76 3.09
N VAL A 44 -2.54 16.60 3.43
CA VAL A 44 -2.83 15.85 4.65
C VAL A 44 -1.51 15.45 5.30
N GLU A 45 -1.33 15.82 6.56
CA GLU A 45 -0.15 15.45 7.34
C GLU A 45 -0.57 14.68 8.59
N SER A 46 0.02 13.50 8.79
CA SER A 46 -0.20 12.70 10.00
C SER A 46 0.61 13.26 11.16
N VAL A 47 0.02 13.31 12.36
CA VAL A 47 0.74 13.74 13.56
C VAL A 47 1.69 12.63 14.04
N LEU A 48 2.88 13.01 14.51
CA LEU A 48 3.97 12.07 14.85
C LEU A 48 3.74 11.26 16.13
N ASP A 49 3.02 11.82 17.10
CA ASP A 49 2.77 11.19 18.40
C ASP A 49 1.51 10.33 18.43
N SER A 50 0.66 10.42 17.40
CA SER A 50 -0.63 9.76 17.34
C SER A 50 -1.07 9.47 15.91
N SER A 51 -1.36 8.19 15.65
CA SER A 51 -1.91 7.75 14.36
C SER A 51 -3.37 8.16 14.12
N ARG A 52 -4.04 8.76 15.12
CA ARG A 52 -5.46 9.17 15.03
C ARG A 52 -5.66 10.61 14.58
N TYR A 53 -4.63 11.43 14.64
CA TYR A 53 -4.73 12.86 14.37
C TYR A 53 -4.02 13.25 13.08
N PHE A 54 -4.60 14.20 12.37
CA PHE A 54 -4.12 14.69 11.08
C PHE A 54 -4.29 16.21 10.99
N VAL A 55 -3.44 16.85 10.21
CA VAL A 55 -3.57 18.25 9.81
C VAL A 55 -3.97 18.29 8.33
N LEU A 56 -5.09 18.95 8.04
CA LEU A 56 -5.64 19.06 6.69
C LEU A 56 -5.54 20.50 6.20
N ARG A 57 -5.13 20.66 4.94
CA ARG A 57 -5.18 21.93 4.23
C ARG A 57 -6.54 22.09 3.54
N VAL A 58 -7.40 22.90 4.14
CA VAL A 58 -8.74 23.19 3.61
C VAL A 58 -8.74 24.44 2.75
N GLU A 59 -9.64 24.47 1.77
CA GLU A 59 -9.91 25.62 0.90
C GLU A 59 -11.34 26.11 1.16
N SER A 60 -11.49 27.43 1.31
CA SER A 60 -12.80 28.07 1.40
C SER A 60 -13.38 28.29 0.01
N ASP A 61 -14.64 27.91 -0.17
CA ASP A 61 -15.45 28.19 -1.35
C ASP A 61 -16.36 29.41 -1.10
N ASP A 62 -15.84 30.44 -0.43
CA ASP A 62 -16.61 31.65 -0.17
C ASP A 62 -16.62 32.54 -1.43
N PRO A 63 -17.79 32.71 -2.09
CA PRO A 63 -17.92 33.55 -3.29
C PRO A 63 -17.73 35.04 -2.99
N SER A 64 -17.75 35.46 -1.72
CA SER A 64 -17.64 36.86 -1.30
C SER A 64 -16.19 37.33 -1.08
N SER A 65 -15.22 36.41 -1.09
CA SER A 65 -13.80 36.75 -1.04
C SER A 65 -13.41 37.47 -2.33
N ALA A 66 -13.26 38.79 -2.25
CA ALA A 66 -12.95 39.72 -3.35
C ALA A 66 -11.67 39.41 -4.15
N SER A 67 -10.93 38.37 -3.80
CA SER A 67 -9.84 37.81 -4.61
C SER A 67 -10.30 36.52 -5.27
N SER A 68 -10.08 36.38 -6.57
CA SER A 68 -10.28 35.14 -7.36
C SER A 68 -9.47 33.93 -6.85
N ALA A 69 -8.67 34.10 -5.79
CA ALA A 69 -7.89 33.07 -5.13
C ALA A 69 -8.66 32.44 -3.97
N LYS A 70 -8.72 31.11 -3.95
CA LYS A 70 -9.28 30.35 -2.83
C LYS A 70 -8.44 30.56 -1.57
N LYS A 71 -9.09 30.95 -0.47
CA LYS A 71 -8.43 31.08 0.83
C LYS A 71 -8.11 29.71 1.40
N ARG A 72 -6.85 29.52 1.84
CA ARG A 72 -6.36 28.27 2.45
C ARG A 72 -6.26 28.41 3.96
N ALA A 73 -6.61 27.35 4.68
CA ALA A 73 -6.41 27.23 6.12
C ALA A 73 -5.95 25.82 6.49
N PHE A 74 -5.33 25.66 7.65
CA PHE A 74 -4.99 24.36 8.22
C PHE A 74 -5.89 24.06 9.39
N ILE A 75 -6.47 22.86 9.42
CA ILE A 75 -7.30 22.39 10.51
C ILE A 75 -6.76 21.07 11.05
N GLY A 76 -6.79 20.91 12.36
CA GLY A 76 -6.56 19.62 13.00
C GLY A 76 -7.85 18.79 12.98
N MET A 77 -7.74 17.52 12.62
CA MET A 77 -8.82 16.55 12.76
C MET A 77 -8.34 15.31 13.50
N GLY A 78 -9.28 14.58 14.08
CA GLY A 78 -9.01 13.30 14.73
C GLY A 78 -10.15 12.32 14.54
N PHE A 79 -9.80 11.04 14.47
CA PHE A 79 -10.77 9.96 14.56
C PHE A 79 -10.94 9.52 16.02
N GLN A 80 -12.15 9.09 16.35
CA GLN A 80 -12.42 8.53 17.67
C GLN A 80 -11.65 7.21 17.85
N ASP A 81 -11.71 6.36 16.83
CA ASP A 81 -11.10 5.04 16.83
C ASP A 81 -9.90 4.95 15.88
N ARG A 82 -8.91 4.13 16.28
CA ARG A 82 -7.71 3.90 15.46
C ARG A 82 -8.03 3.17 14.15
N SER A 83 -9.05 2.32 14.14
CA SER A 83 -9.50 1.62 12.92
C SER A 83 -9.93 2.61 11.83
N GLU A 84 -10.74 3.62 12.16
CA GLU A 84 -11.19 4.63 11.19
C GLU A 84 -10.03 5.45 10.63
N SER A 85 -9.04 5.79 11.48
CA SER A 85 -7.83 6.49 11.03
C SER A 85 -6.96 5.65 10.10
N PHE A 86 -6.98 4.31 10.27
CA PHE A 86 -6.27 3.40 9.40
C PHE A 86 -6.96 3.32 8.03
N ASP A 87 -8.28 3.15 8.00
CA ASP A 87 -9.06 3.12 6.76
C ASP A 87 -8.91 4.43 5.96
N PHE A 88 -8.89 5.57 6.64
CA PHE A 88 -8.63 6.87 6.03
C PHE A 88 -7.26 6.91 5.32
N ASN A 89 -6.20 6.47 6.00
CA ASN A 89 -4.86 6.41 5.41
C ASN A 89 -4.80 5.45 4.22
N VAL A 90 -5.40 4.27 4.34
CA VAL A 90 -5.43 3.27 3.26
C VAL A 90 -6.17 3.82 2.04
N ALA A 91 -7.30 4.49 2.23
CA ALA A 91 -8.07 5.08 1.14
C ALA A 91 -7.27 6.15 0.37
N LEU A 92 -6.53 7.01 1.08
CA LEU A 92 -5.68 8.03 0.45
C LEU A 92 -4.49 7.41 -0.28
N GLN A 93 -3.86 6.38 0.30
CA GLN A 93 -2.75 5.68 -0.33
C GLN A 93 -3.18 4.91 -1.57
N ASP A 94 -4.31 4.21 -1.51
CA ASP A 94 -4.89 3.49 -2.65
C ASP A 94 -5.17 4.44 -3.82
N TRP A 95 -5.85 5.56 -3.55
CA TRP A 95 -6.07 6.58 -4.56
C TRP A 95 -4.75 7.11 -5.15
N THR A 96 -3.76 7.38 -4.30
CA THR A 96 -2.45 7.90 -4.75
C THR A 96 -1.74 6.89 -5.66
N LYS A 97 -1.80 5.60 -5.34
CA LYS A 97 -1.23 4.52 -6.18
C LYS A 97 -1.93 4.44 -7.52
N ARG A 98 -3.27 4.42 -7.53
CA ARG A 98 -4.08 4.39 -8.77
C ARG A 98 -3.84 5.62 -9.64
N ALA A 99 -3.83 6.82 -9.04
CA ALA A 99 -3.59 8.07 -9.74
C ALA A 99 -2.18 8.14 -10.35
N LYS A 100 -1.16 7.56 -9.70
CA LYS A 100 0.19 7.44 -10.26
C LYS A 100 0.24 6.44 -11.41
N ALA A 101 -0.36 5.26 -11.25
CA ALA A 101 -0.41 4.23 -12.29
C ALA A 101 -1.14 4.71 -13.55
N ALA A 102 -2.20 5.51 -13.40
CA ALA A 102 -2.93 6.10 -14.52
C ALA A 102 -2.11 7.13 -15.32
N LYS A 103 -1.11 7.78 -14.68
CA LYS A 103 -0.23 8.79 -15.31
C LYS A 103 1.01 8.19 -15.99
N VAL A 104 1.34 6.93 -15.74
CA VAL A 104 2.42 6.23 -16.46
C VAL A 104 1.85 5.68 -17.77
N PRO A 105 2.37 6.10 -18.95
CA PRO A 105 1.89 5.58 -20.24
C PRO A 105 2.03 4.06 -20.30
N LYS A 106 0.98 3.38 -20.79
CA LYS A 106 0.92 1.92 -20.96
C LYS A 106 1.86 1.35 -22.03
N ASP A 107 2.78 2.16 -22.57
CA ASP A 107 3.77 1.73 -23.58
C ASP A 107 4.99 1.03 -22.96
N ALA A 108 5.06 0.91 -21.63
CA ALA A 108 6.05 0.12 -20.91
C ALA A 108 5.48 -1.12 -20.22
N ALA A 109 4.22 -1.51 -20.52
CA ALA A 109 3.57 -2.70 -19.96
C ALA A 109 3.85 -3.96 -20.79
N GLY A 110 5.12 -4.15 -21.18
CA GLY A 110 5.66 -5.45 -21.48
C GLY A 110 6.38 -5.96 -20.23
N ASN A 111 5.93 -7.11 -19.75
CA ASN A 111 6.49 -7.92 -18.65
C ASN A 111 5.81 -7.71 -17.29
N ASP A 112 5.00 -8.72 -16.98
CA ASP A 112 4.69 -9.28 -15.66
C ASP A 112 5.09 -8.46 -14.43
N ALA A 113 4.08 -7.94 -13.73
CA ALA A 113 4.22 -7.53 -12.34
C ALA A 113 2.94 -7.84 -11.56
N GLU A 114 2.69 -9.13 -11.34
CA GLU A 114 2.25 -9.55 -10.02
C GLU A 114 3.43 -9.30 -9.06
N LEU A 115 3.51 -8.10 -8.49
CA LEU A 115 4.49 -7.78 -7.45
C LEU A 115 3.76 -7.46 -6.14
N ILE A 116 3.92 -8.44 -5.25
CA ILE A 116 3.62 -8.50 -3.83
C ILE A 116 3.94 -7.16 -3.12
N PRO A 117 3.08 -6.67 -2.21
CA PRO A 117 3.29 -5.38 -1.54
C PRO A 117 4.30 -5.50 -0.40
N GLY A 118 5.51 -4.97 -0.59
CA GLY A 118 6.49 -4.80 0.48
C GLY A 118 7.76 -4.11 -0.01
N GLU A 119 8.12 -3.01 0.66
CA GLU A 119 9.45 -2.38 0.64
C GLU A 119 9.96 -1.82 -0.70
N GLN A 120 9.71 -0.53 -0.94
CA GLN A 120 10.64 0.34 -1.66
C GLN A 120 10.97 1.56 -0.81
N ALA A 121 11.71 1.32 0.27
CA ALA A 121 12.74 2.28 0.65
C ALA A 121 13.91 2.07 -0.34
N PRO A 122 14.47 3.13 -0.94
CA PRO A 122 15.62 2.97 -1.83
C PRO A 122 16.83 2.51 -1.01
N SER A 123 17.22 1.24 -1.16
CA SER A 123 18.49 0.74 -0.65
C SER A 123 19.64 1.56 -1.26
N PRO A 124 20.57 2.11 -0.46
CA PRO A 124 21.61 3.06 -0.91
C PRO A 124 22.72 2.42 -1.77
N HIS A 125 22.53 1.18 -2.23
CA HIS A 125 23.55 0.40 -2.94
C HIS A 125 23.23 0.15 -4.43
N ILE A 126 22.18 0.76 -4.97
CA ILE A 126 21.82 0.65 -6.38
C ILE A 126 22.03 2.02 -7.04
N PRO A 127 23.06 2.20 -7.90
CA PRO A 127 23.22 3.45 -8.64
C PRO A 127 22.02 3.66 -9.55
N ALA A 128 21.42 4.85 -9.48
CA ALA A 128 20.37 5.28 -10.41
C ALA A 128 20.99 5.53 -11.80
N GLY A 129 21.20 4.46 -12.55
CA GLY A 129 21.56 4.48 -13.97
C GLY A 129 20.50 3.78 -14.81
N PRO A 130 20.44 4.03 -16.13
CA PRO A 130 19.53 3.33 -17.03
C PRO A 130 19.71 1.81 -16.86
N LYS A 131 18.60 1.09 -16.66
CA LYS A 131 18.57 -0.37 -16.46
C LYS A 131 19.27 -1.06 -17.63
N GLN A 132 20.50 -1.52 -17.40
CA GLN A 132 21.20 -2.35 -18.36
C GLN A 132 20.55 -3.74 -18.34
N ASP A 133 20.21 -4.23 -19.53
CA ASP A 133 19.72 -5.58 -19.72
C ASP A 133 20.90 -6.54 -19.61
N TYR A 134 20.93 -7.30 -18.51
CA TYR A 134 21.94 -8.34 -18.25
C TYR A 134 21.44 -9.75 -18.60
N SER A 135 20.38 -9.83 -19.42
CA SER A 135 19.90 -11.12 -19.93
C SER A 135 20.98 -11.80 -20.75
N LEU A 136 21.24 -13.06 -20.45
CA LEU A 136 22.18 -13.88 -21.22
C LEU A 136 21.57 -14.14 -22.59
N LYS A 137 22.37 -13.98 -23.63
CA LYS A 137 21.97 -14.37 -24.98
C LYS A 137 21.90 -15.90 -25.06
N ASP A 138 20.98 -16.42 -25.88
CA ASP A 138 20.78 -17.86 -26.05
C ASP A 138 22.12 -18.58 -26.32
N GLY A 139 22.46 -19.52 -25.44
CA GLY A 139 23.69 -20.32 -25.51
C GLY A 139 24.84 -19.86 -24.61
N GLN A 140 24.71 -18.75 -23.87
CA GLN A 140 25.75 -18.30 -22.92
C GLN A 140 25.46 -18.80 -21.50
N THR A 141 26.38 -19.58 -20.92
CA THR A 141 26.33 -20.06 -19.53
C THR A 141 27.36 -19.32 -18.68
N PHE A 142 26.95 -18.74 -17.56
CA PHE A 142 27.87 -18.12 -16.59
C PHE A 142 28.29 -19.15 -15.53
N SER A 143 29.59 -19.21 -15.22
CA SER A 143 30.12 -20.07 -14.16
C SER A 143 30.41 -19.20 -12.93
N ILE A 144 29.55 -19.28 -11.91
CA ILE A 144 29.81 -18.65 -10.62
C ILE A 144 30.68 -19.59 -9.79
N LYS A 145 31.92 -19.19 -9.51
CA LYS A 145 32.74 -19.83 -8.49
C LYS A 145 32.33 -19.27 -7.13
N ILE A 146 31.40 -19.95 -6.46
CA ILE A 146 31.00 -19.61 -5.08
C ILE A 146 32.07 -20.17 -4.13
N PRO A 147 32.84 -19.34 -3.41
CA PRO A 147 33.75 -19.84 -2.39
C PRO A 147 32.91 -20.28 -1.17
N GLY A 148 32.83 -21.60 -0.90
CA GLY A 148 32.22 -22.14 0.32
C GLY A 148 31.27 -23.33 0.19
N GLY A 149 30.99 -23.84 -1.01
CA GLY A 149 30.04 -24.95 -1.21
C GLY A 149 30.69 -26.34 -1.23
N GLY A 150 30.77 -26.99 -0.06
CA GLY A 150 31.13 -28.41 0.06
C GLY A 150 30.11 -29.33 -0.64
N ALA A 151 30.64 -30.40 -1.23
CA ALA A 151 29.93 -31.39 -2.05
C ALA A 151 28.70 -32.01 -1.38
N SER A 152 27.59 -32.16 -2.14
CA SER A 152 26.73 -33.35 -2.11
C SER A 152 25.61 -33.32 -3.16
N GLY A 153 25.60 -34.35 -4.02
CA GLY A 153 24.36 -35.03 -4.38
C GLY A 153 23.51 -34.43 -5.49
N ALA A 154 23.85 -34.79 -6.73
CA ALA A 154 22.93 -34.73 -7.85
C ALA A 154 21.60 -35.44 -7.52
N ARG A 155 20.47 -34.72 -7.58
CA ARG A 155 19.14 -35.33 -7.66
C ARG A 155 18.50 -34.94 -8.98
N LYS A 156 18.49 -35.91 -9.91
CA LYS A 156 17.69 -35.88 -11.13
C LYS A 156 16.21 -35.90 -10.73
N ILE A 157 15.45 -34.89 -11.14
CA ILE A 157 13.98 -34.93 -11.07
C ILE A 157 13.52 -35.57 -12.38
N ARG A 158 12.88 -36.74 -12.26
CA ARG A 158 12.28 -37.49 -13.37
C ARG A 158 10.77 -37.23 -13.36
N ASP A 159 10.29 -36.73 -14.48
CA ASP A 159 8.88 -36.51 -14.79
C ASP A 159 8.22 -37.82 -15.25
N GLN A 160 7.06 -38.19 -14.68
CA GLN A 160 5.89 -38.77 -15.37
C GLN A 160 4.86 -39.30 -14.38
N GLY A 161 3.59 -38.95 -14.63
CA GLY A 161 2.44 -39.26 -13.79
C GLY A 161 1.81 -40.64 -13.95
N GLY A 162 0.64 -40.78 -13.33
CA GLY A 162 -0.37 -41.77 -13.70
C GLY A 162 -0.74 -42.81 -12.64
N ILE A 163 -1.93 -42.61 -12.08
CA ILE A 163 -3.02 -43.57 -11.84
C ILE A 163 -2.96 -44.64 -10.71
N SER A 164 -4.15 -44.77 -10.09
CA SER A 164 -4.78 -45.96 -9.49
C SER A 164 -4.35 -46.47 -8.11
N GLY A 165 -5.34 -46.56 -7.21
CA GLY A 165 -5.70 -47.86 -6.64
C GLY A 165 -5.28 -48.14 -5.20
N PHE A 166 -6.27 -48.03 -4.30
CA PHE A 166 -6.66 -49.04 -3.30
C PHE A 166 -5.56 -49.74 -2.45
N GLY A 167 -5.62 -49.49 -1.14
CA GLY A 167 -5.43 -50.54 -0.13
C GLY A 167 -4.14 -50.50 0.70
N SER A 168 -4.33 -50.51 2.03
CA SER A 168 -3.51 -51.22 3.03
C SER A 168 -2.02 -50.84 3.15
N GLY A 169 -1.67 -50.12 4.23
CA GLY A 169 -0.28 -50.12 4.71
C GLY A 169 -0.04 -49.12 5.83
N GLY A 170 0.05 -49.62 7.06
CA GLY A 170 0.08 -48.84 8.29
C GLY A 170 1.26 -47.87 8.46
N GLY A 171 1.01 -46.86 9.29
CA GLY A 171 2.00 -45.89 9.75
C GLY A 171 1.43 -44.98 10.83
N LEU A 172 0.82 -45.57 11.87
CA LEU A 172 0.41 -44.86 13.08
C LEU A 172 1.66 -44.37 13.83
N LEU A 173 1.65 -43.10 14.24
CA LEU A 173 2.66 -42.53 15.13
C LEU A 173 2.51 -43.13 16.54
N PRO A 174 3.62 -43.48 17.24
CA PRO A 174 3.52 -44.08 18.56
C PRO A 174 2.98 -43.09 19.61
N PRO A 175 2.13 -43.54 20.55
CA PRO A 175 1.59 -42.69 21.60
C PRO A 175 2.61 -42.43 22.74
N PRO A 176 2.45 -41.29 23.45
CA PRO A 176 3.39 -40.81 24.47
C PRO A 176 3.33 -41.62 25.79
N PRO A 177 4.43 -41.64 26.57
CA PRO A 177 4.55 -42.46 27.78
C PRO A 177 3.74 -41.92 28.98
N SER A 178 3.03 -42.80 29.67
CA SER A 178 2.30 -42.50 30.92
C SER A 178 3.17 -42.72 32.16
N LYS A 179 3.17 -41.73 33.07
CA LYS A 179 3.73 -41.84 34.43
C LYS A 179 2.81 -42.70 35.30
N ARG A 180 3.40 -43.65 36.02
CA ARG A 180 2.73 -44.50 37.02
C ARG A 180 2.54 -43.72 38.32
N GLY A 181 1.30 -43.69 38.83
CA GLY A 181 0.94 -43.45 40.22
C GLY A 181 0.21 -44.68 40.73
#